data_AF-A0A959W8U3-F1
#
_entry.id   AF-A0A959W8U3-F1
#
_cell.length_a   1.000
_cell.length_b   1.000
_cell.length_c   1.000
_cell.angle_alpha   90.00
_cell.angle_beta   90.00
_cell.angle_gamma   90.00
#
_symmetry.space_group_name_H-M   'P 1'
#
loop_
_entity.id
_entity.type
_entity.pdbx_description
1 polymer ?
#
loop_
_entity_poly.entity_id
_entity_poly.type
_entity_poly.pdbx_seq_one_letter_code
_entity_poly.pdbx_strand_id
1 'polypeptide(L)'
;MALEEAMRVLETAVGSEAVDAAKAERAEASAAAEASAVAATTFAGEPVEGVGSQAWRSLWHAATEFAREHERDWMAEDGRCVLCMQPLSSEAHSRMHSFEAFVEGRVNERKRAAEQAISDRLGALPTEDARRVHREALQRIAEDDQNLKLTLDGWLDEAAGALEGIRHSKLIPDLRALPRSFTYR
;
A
#
# COMPACT_ATOMS: atom_id res chain seq x y z
N MET A 1 -22.09 10.62 -12.99
CA MET A 1 -20.85 10.78 -13.78
C MET A 1 -21.15 10.43 -15.22
N ALA A 2 -20.55 11.09 -16.21
CA ALA A 2 -20.70 10.70 -17.62
C ALA A 2 -19.79 9.48 -17.93
N LEU A 3 -20.15 8.66 -18.93
CA LEU A 3 -19.33 7.51 -19.34
C LEU A 3 -17.91 7.97 -19.72
N GLU A 4 -17.78 9.12 -20.38
CA GLU A 4 -16.47 9.67 -20.74
C GLU A 4 -15.58 9.95 -19.53
N GLU A 5 -16.17 10.54 -18.49
CA GLU A 5 -15.45 10.85 -17.26
C GLU A 5 -15.06 9.57 -16.51
N ALA A 6 -15.98 8.60 -16.44
CA ALA A 6 -15.68 7.30 -15.82
C ALA A 6 -14.53 6.57 -16.54
N MET A 7 -14.48 6.65 -17.87
CA MET A 7 -13.41 6.03 -18.63
C MET A 7 -12.08 6.76 -18.45
N ARG A 8 -12.05 8.10 -18.39
CA ARG A 8 -10.82 8.85 -18.05
C ARG A 8 -10.29 8.54 -16.66
N VAL A 9 -11.18 8.42 -15.68
CA VAL A 9 -10.83 8.01 -14.31
C VAL A 9 -10.21 6.62 -14.33
N LEU A 10 -10.81 5.67 -15.05
CA LEU A 10 -10.26 4.32 -15.19
C LEU A 10 -8.90 4.34 -15.90
N GLU A 11 -8.75 5.06 -17.01
CA GLU A 11 -7.47 5.18 -17.72
C GLU A 11 -6.37 5.75 -16.84
N THR A 12 -6.68 6.73 -16.00
CA THR A 12 -5.72 7.26 -15.05
C THR A 12 -5.34 6.22 -13.99
N ALA A 13 -6.28 5.38 -13.57
CA ALA A 13 -6.06 4.36 -12.55
C ALA A 13 -5.35 3.09 -13.07
N VAL A 14 -5.56 2.72 -14.33
CA VAL A 14 -5.07 1.46 -14.93
C VAL A 14 -4.26 1.62 -16.21
N GLY A 15 -4.00 2.83 -16.68
CA GLY A 15 -3.12 3.06 -17.83
C GLY A 15 -1.70 2.56 -17.59
N SER A 16 -0.92 2.40 -18.66
CA SER A 16 0.41 1.77 -18.61
C SER A 16 1.33 2.37 -17.53
N GLU A 17 1.36 3.69 -17.38
CA GLU A 17 2.14 4.36 -16.33
C GLU A 17 1.68 3.98 -14.92
N ALA A 18 0.37 3.94 -14.67
CA ALA A 18 -0.19 3.56 -13.37
C ALA A 18 0.07 2.09 -13.06
N VAL A 19 0.00 1.22 -14.06
CA VAL A 19 0.33 -0.21 -13.97
C VAL A 19 1.81 -0.41 -13.64
N ASP A 20 2.71 0.30 -14.32
CA ASP A 20 4.15 0.19 -14.08
C ASP A 20 4.55 0.74 -12.71
N ALA A 21 3.94 1.85 -12.29
CA ALA A 21 4.09 2.37 -10.94
C ALA A 21 3.61 1.36 -9.89
N ALA A 22 2.45 0.72 -10.09
CA ALA A 22 1.95 -0.31 -9.19
C ALA A 22 2.90 -1.53 -9.09
N LYS A 23 3.51 -1.95 -10.21
CA LYS A 23 4.53 -3.02 -10.22
C LYS A 23 5.78 -2.59 -9.44
N ALA A 24 6.25 -1.37 -9.65
CA ALA A 24 7.44 -0.84 -8.99
C ALA A 24 7.25 -0.70 -7.47
N GLU A 25 6.12 -0.16 -7.04
CA GLU A 25 5.76 -0.04 -5.61
C GLU A 25 5.71 -1.41 -4.92
N ARG A 26 5.17 -2.43 -5.61
CA ARG A 26 5.17 -3.82 -5.10
C ARG A 26 6.57 -4.40 -4.97
N ALA A 27 7.41 -4.18 -5.97
CA ALA A 27 8.80 -4.65 -5.93
C ALA A 27 9.57 -3.99 -4.78
N GLU A 28 9.39 -2.68 -4.58
CA GLU A 28 10.00 -1.95 -3.46
C GLU A 28 9.46 -2.44 -2.11
N ALA A 29 8.15 -2.66 -1.98
CA ALA A 29 7.58 -3.17 -0.74
C ALA A 29 8.12 -4.56 -0.37
N SER A 30 8.27 -5.46 -1.36
CA SER A 30 8.88 -6.78 -1.14
C SER A 30 10.35 -6.64 -0.72
N ALA A 31 11.13 -5.84 -1.44
CA ALA A 31 12.54 -5.63 -1.13
C ALA A 31 12.75 -4.99 0.25
N ALA A 32 11.92 -4.01 0.62
CA ALA A 32 11.97 -3.38 1.93
C ALA A 32 11.55 -4.33 3.06
N ALA A 33 10.57 -5.21 2.82
CA ALA A 33 10.17 -6.24 3.77
C ALA A 33 11.30 -7.26 4.02
N GLU A 34 11.98 -7.72 2.96
CA GLU A 34 13.14 -8.62 3.06
C GLU A 34 14.31 -7.96 3.80
N ALA A 35 14.67 -6.74 3.42
CA ALA A 35 15.74 -5.99 4.08
C ALA A 35 15.44 -5.79 5.58
N SER A 36 14.18 -5.49 5.91
CA SER A 36 13.71 -5.35 7.29
C SER A 36 13.77 -6.66 8.07
N ALA A 37 13.44 -7.79 7.44
CA ALA A 37 13.58 -9.11 8.04
C ALA A 37 15.04 -9.47 8.32
N VAL A 38 15.96 -9.15 7.40
CA VAL A 38 17.40 -9.33 7.61
C VAL A 38 17.89 -8.46 8.77
N ALA A 39 17.50 -7.18 8.82
CA ALA A 39 17.88 -6.30 9.91
C ALA A 39 17.34 -6.78 11.29
N ALA A 40 16.17 -7.42 11.33
CA ALA A 40 15.62 -7.98 12.56
C ALA A 40 16.46 -9.14 13.13
N THR A 41 17.30 -9.80 12.31
CA THR A 41 18.16 -10.90 12.77
C THR A 41 19.18 -10.47 13.83
N THR A 42 19.49 -9.16 13.94
CA THR A 42 20.30 -8.61 15.02
C THR A 42 19.73 -8.92 16.40
N PHE A 43 18.43 -9.19 16.52
CA PHE A 43 17.75 -9.51 17.78
C PHE A 43 17.49 -11.01 17.97
N ALA A 44 18.11 -11.88 17.18
CA ALA A 44 17.92 -13.33 17.30
C ALA A 44 18.35 -13.91 18.67
N GLY A 45 19.16 -13.19 19.44
CA GLY A 45 19.58 -13.58 20.79
C GLY A 45 18.70 -13.03 21.92
N GLU A 46 17.64 -12.28 21.61
CA GLU A 46 16.74 -11.75 22.65
C GLU A 46 15.92 -12.86 23.31
N PRO A 47 15.54 -12.73 24.59
CA PRO A 47 14.80 -13.77 25.31
C PRO A 47 13.41 -14.09 24.74
N VAL A 48 12.84 -13.21 23.92
CA VAL A 48 11.53 -13.37 23.29
C VAL A 48 11.71 -13.50 21.79
N GLU A 49 11.25 -14.61 21.23
CA GLU A 49 11.28 -14.81 19.78
C GLU A 49 10.37 -13.81 19.06
N GLY A 50 10.78 -13.41 17.86
CA GLY A 50 10.00 -12.49 17.02
C GLY A 50 10.20 -11.00 17.33
N VAL A 51 11.16 -10.64 18.18
CA VAL A 51 11.65 -9.25 18.28
C VAL A 51 12.12 -8.77 16.90
N GLY A 52 11.75 -7.55 16.54
CA GLY A 52 11.99 -7.00 15.20
C GLY A 52 10.99 -7.44 14.11
N SER A 53 10.02 -8.31 14.42
CA SER A 53 8.94 -8.65 13.49
C SER A 53 7.96 -7.49 13.29
N GLN A 54 7.05 -7.62 12.31
CA GLN A 54 6.00 -6.61 12.10
C GLN A 54 5.07 -6.47 13.32
N ALA A 55 4.60 -7.58 13.89
CA ALA A 55 3.72 -7.54 15.06
C ALA A 55 4.41 -6.89 16.27
N TRP A 56 5.68 -7.22 16.50
CA TRP A 56 6.47 -6.60 17.57
C TRP A 56 6.68 -5.10 17.35
N ARG A 57 6.94 -4.66 16.11
CA ARG A 57 7.05 -3.22 15.79
C ARG A 57 5.74 -2.48 16.00
N SER A 58 4.59 -3.09 15.67
CA SER A 58 3.29 -2.48 15.96
C SER A 58 3.08 -2.26 17.46
N LEU A 59 3.52 -3.21 18.30
CA LEU A 59 3.51 -3.04 19.76
C LEU A 59 4.44 -1.90 20.20
N TRP A 60 5.65 -1.84 19.65
CA TRP A 60 6.61 -0.77 19.93
C TRP A 60 6.03 0.61 19.62
N HIS A 61 5.47 0.78 18.42
CA HIS A 61 4.84 2.03 18.02
C HIS A 61 3.70 2.41 18.96
N ALA A 62 2.81 1.47 19.31
CA ALA A 62 1.72 1.76 20.24
C ALA A 62 2.23 2.22 21.62
N ALA A 63 3.32 1.62 22.12
CA ALA A 63 3.97 2.03 23.36
C ALA A 63 4.55 3.45 23.26
N THR A 64 5.28 3.76 22.19
CA THR A 64 5.86 5.09 21.95
C THR A 64 4.79 6.17 21.78
N GLU A 65 3.72 5.88 21.03
CA GLU A 65 2.59 6.80 20.87
C GLU A 65 1.93 7.12 22.22
N PHE A 66 1.64 6.09 23.03
CA PHE A 66 1.09 6.28 24.36
C PHE A 66 2.00 7.14 25.25
N ALA A 67 3.31 6.88 25.21
CA ALA A 67 4.30 7.65 25.95
C ALA A 67 4.30 9.12 25.53
N ARG A 68 4.25 9.39 24.21
CA ARG A 68 4.20 10.73 23.64
C ARG A 68 2.94 11.49 24.04
N GLU A 69 1.77 10.86 23.95
CA GLU A 69 0.48 11.47 24.32
C GLU A 69 0.41 11.93 25.78
N HIS A 70 1.16 11.27 26.66
CA HIS A 70 1.19 11.57 28.09
C HIS A 70 2.49 12.27 28.52
N GLU A 71 3.28 12.78 27.57
CA GLU A 71 4.54 13.48 27.81
C GLU A 71 5.51 12.68 28.71
N ARG A 72 5.53 11.35 28.56
CA ARG A 72 6.37 10.46 29.36
C ARG A 72 7.66 10.13 28.64
N ASP A 73 8.78 10.49 29.24
CA ASP A 73 10.07 9.91 28.89
C ASP A 73 10.20 8.54 29.57
N TRP A 74 9.87 7.48 28.83
CA TRP A 74 9.89 6.10 29.33
C TRP A 74 11.26 5.42 29.15
N MET A 75 12.23 6.12 28.56
CA MET A 75 13.63 5.69 28.41
C MET A 75 14.61 6.57 29.21
N ALA A 76 14.13 7.53 30.00
CA ALA A 76 14.91 8.25 31.01
C ALA A 76 15.51 7.28 32.04
N GLU A 77 16.64 7.64 32.68
CA GLU A 77 17.35 6.78 33.64
C GLU A 77 16.47 6.26 34.80
N ASP A 78 15.47 7.02 35.24
CA ASP A 78 14.49 6.65 36.27
C ASP A 78 13.12 6.24 35.68
N GLY A 79 13.09 6.04 34.36
CA GLY A 79 11.93 5.68 33.57
C GLY A 79 11.34 4.33 33.93
N ARG A 80 10.06 4.19 33.59
CA ARG A 80 9.32 2.92 33.72
C ARG A 80 8.77 2.54 32.36
N CYS A 81 8.95 1.27 32.00
CA CYS A 81 8.36 0.70 30.81
C CYS A 81 6.86 0.98 30.78
N VAL A 82 6.35 1.59 29.70
CA VAL A 82 4.94 1.97 29.58
C VAL A 82 4.00 0.78 29.46
N LEU A 83 4.51 -0.40 29.08
CA LEU A 83 3.71 -1.61 28.93
C LEU A 83 3.58 -2.39 30.25
N CYS A 84 4.69 -2.59 30.98
CA CYS A 84 4.70 -3.42 32.19
C CYS A 84 4.89 -2.64 33.50
N MET A 85 5.14 -1.32 33.42
CA MET A 85 5.28 -0.39 34.56
C MET A 85 6.48 -0.64 35.48
N GLN A 86 7.42 -1.50 35.05
CA GLN A 86 8.64 -1.81 35.79
C GLN A 86 9.75 -0.78 35.54
N PRO A 87 10.61 -0.48 36.54
CA PRO A 87 11.85 0.27 36.33
C PRO A 87 12.76 -0.44 35.34
N LEU A 88 13.50 0.34 34.55
CA LEU A 88 14.44 -0.20 33.58
C LEU A 88 15.83 -0.35 34.22
N SER A 89 16.44 -1.54 34.11
CA SER A 89 17.86 -1.72 34.40
C SER A 89 18.74 -1.04 33.34
N SER A 90 20.04 -0.92 33.58
CA SER A 90 20.99 -0.40 32.58
C SER A 90 20.99 -1.23 31.29
N GLU A 91 20.91 -2.55 31.40
CA GLU A 91 20.79 -3.46 30.26
C GLU A 91 19.46 -3.26 29.51
N ALA A 92 18.36 -3.07 30.23
CA ALA A 92 17.06 -2.81 29.63
C ALA A 92 17.06 -1.48 28.85
N HIS A 93 17.69 -0.43 29.37
CA HIS A 93 17.89 0.84 28.66
C HIS A 93 18.68 0.66 27.36
N SER A 94 19.82 -0.02 27.44
CA SER A 94 20.66 -0.27 26.25
C SER A 94 19.89 -1.02 25.15
N ARG A 95 19.07 -2.01 25.53
CA ARG A 95 18.20 -2.71 24.58
C ARG A 95 17.11 -1.81 24.03
N MET A 96 16.46 -1.00 24.87
CA MET A 96 15.41 -0.08 24.45
C MET A 96 15.91 0.90 23.38
N HIS A 97 17.09 1.49 23.56
CA HIS A 97 17.70 2.34 22.53
C HIS A 97 18.09 1.58 21.26
N SER A 98 18.55 0.33 21.38
CA SER A 98 18.86 -0.50 20.19
C SER A 98 17.59 -0.84 19.40
N PHE A 99 16.49 -1.09 20.10
CA PHE A 99 15.17 -1.31 19.53
C PHE A 99 14.64 -0.04 18.85
N GLU A 100 14.73 1.11 19.50
CA GLU A 100 14.36 2.39 18.92
C GLU A 100 15.14 2.68 17.63
N ALA A 101 16.47 2.59 17.69
CA ALA A 101 17.33 2.82 16.54
C ALA A 101 17.02 1.87 15.37
N PHE A 102 16.62 0.62 15.65
CA PHE A 102 16.13 -0.28 14.61
C PHE A 102 14.81 0.20 14.04
N VAL A 103 13.81 0.50 14.88
CA VAL A 103 12.47 0.89 14.45
C VAL A 103 12.48 2.19 13.64
N GLU A 104 13.29 3.17 14.05
CA GLU A 104 13.49 4.45 13.37
C GLU A 104 14.49 4.36 12.21
N GLY A 105 15.20 3.23 12.08
CA GLY A 105 16.20 3.05 11.05
C GLY A 105 15.64 3.11 9.63
N ARG A 106 16.47 3.58 8.68
CA ARG A 106 16.11 3.80 7.26
C ARG A 106 15.46 2.60 6.57
N VAL A 107 15.82 1.38 6.95
CA VAL A 107 15.22 0.15 6.39
C VAL A 107 13.73 0.06 6.76
N ASN A 108 13.38 0.34 8.01
CA ASN A 108 12.00 0.32 8.48
C ASN A 108 11.21 1.55 8.03
N GLU A 109 11.87 2.71 7.84
CA GLU A 109 11.27 3.87 7.17
C GLU A 109 10.87 3.55 5.72
N ARG A 110 11.78 2.96 4.93
CA ARG A 110 11.49 2.54 3.55
C ARG A 110 10.35 1.54 3.49
N LYS A 111 10.33 0.56 4.40
CA LYS A 111 9.22 -0.41 4.49
C LYS A 111 7.88 0.29 4.72
N ARG A 112 7.81 1.19 5.70
CA ARG A 112 6.59 1.97 5.99
C ARG A 112 6.16 2.82 4.79
N ALA A 113 7.10 3.49 4.13
CA ALA A 113 6.81 4.29 2.94
C ALA A 113 6.26 3.44 1.78
N ALA A 114 6.83 2.27 1.53
CA ALA A 114 6.36 1.36 0.50
C ALA A 114 4.96 0.78 0.81
N GLU A 115 4.71 0.41 2.07
CA GLU A 115 3.39 -0.02 2.53
C GLU A 115 2.34 1.08 2.40
N GLN A 116 2.71 2.33 2.73
CA GLN A 116 1.83 3.49 2.56
C GLN A 116 1.51 3.76 1.10
N ALA A 117 2.50 3.73 0.21
CA ALA A 117 2.30 3.94 -1.23
C ALA A 117 1.30 2.93 -1.82
N ILE A 118 1.41 1.65 -1.44
CA ILE A 118 0.44 0.62 -1.83
C ILE A 118 -0.94 0.95 -1.25
N SER A 119 -1.04 1.31 0.03
CA SER A 119 -2.33 1.65 0.65
C SER A 119 -3.00 2.83 -0.03
N ASP A 120 -2.24 3.88 -0.35
CA ASP A 120 -2.74 5.08 -0.99
C ASP A 120 -3.25 4.77 -2.40
N ARG A 121 -2.47 3.98 -3.17
CA ARG A 121 -2.91 3.50 -4.48
C ARG A 121 -4.22 2.72 -4.38
N LEU A 122 -4.31 1.76 -3.47
CA LEU A 122 -5.51 0.95 -3.28
C LEU A 122 -6.73 1.80 -2.90
N GLY A 123 -6.52 2.84 -2.09
CA GLY A 123 -7.55 3.80 -1.72
C GLY A 123 -8.02 4.68 -2.88
N ALA A 124 -7.14 4.95 -3.84
CA ALA A 124 -7.44 5.75 -5.04
C ALA A 124 -8.11 4.95 -6.17
N LEU A 125 -8.10 3.60 -6.12
CA LEU A 125 -8.67 2.79 -7.19
C LEU A 125 -10.20 2.87 -7.26
N PRO A 126 -10.79 3.06 -8.46
CA PRO A 126 -12.23 2.98 -8.67
C PRO A 126 -12.82 1.67 -8.17
N THR A 127 -13.82 1.74 -7.29
CA THR A 127 -14.50 0.57 -6.70
C THR A 127 -15.71 0.12 -7.50
N GLU A 128 -16.31 1.03 -8.27
CA GLU A 128 -17.49 0.75 -9.08
C GLU A 128 -17.12 0.17 -10.45
N ASP A 129 -17.86 -0.85 -10.87
CA ASP A 129 -17.75 -1.41 -12.21
C ASP A 129 -18.36 -0.44 -13.24
N ALA A 130 -17.52 0.27 -13.99
CA ALA A 130 -17.95 1.23 -14.99
C ALA A 130 -18.79 0.61 -16.11
N ARG A 131 -18.53 -0.65 -16.50
CA ARG A 131 -19.35 -1.38 -17.50
C ARG A 131 -20.77 -1.54 -16.99
N ARG A 132 -20.92 -1.91 -15.72
CA ARG A 132 -22.22 -2.06 -15.08
C ARG A 132 -22.93 -0.71 -14.95
N VAL A 133 -22.23 0.32 -14.47
CA VAL A 133 -22.79 1.67 -14.22
C VAL A 133 -23.25 2.33 -15.52
N HIS A 134 -22.54 2.12 -16.63
CA HIS A 134 -22.81 2.79 -17.90
C HIS A 134 -23.40 1.88 -18.99
N ARG A 135 -24.03 0.77 -18.61
CA ARG A 135 -24.61 -0.20 -19.55
C ARG A 135 -25.49 0.43 -20.63
N GLU A 136 -26.39 1.34 -20.26
CA GLU A 136 -27.31 2.00 -21.19
C GLU A 136 -26.58 2.93 -22.18
N ALA A 137 -25.54 3.63 -21.73
CA ALA A 137 -24.72 4.46 -22.60
C ALA A 137 -23.94 3.61 -23.61
N LEU A 138 -23.38 2.49 -23.15
CA LEU A 138 -22.70 1.52 -24.01
C LEU A 138 -23.68 0.88 -25.01
N GLN A 139 -24.93 0.64 -24.63
CA GLN A 139 -25.95 0.10 -25.55
C GLN A 139 -26.28 1.09 -26.67
N ARG A 140 -26.46 2.37 -26.36
CA ARG A 140 -26.69 3.41 -27.39
C ARG A 140 -25.52 3.53 -28.37
N ILE A 141 -24.28 3.45 -27.88
CA ILE A 141 -23.09 3.42 -28.75
C ILE A 141 -23.14 2.21 -29.70
N ALA A 142 -23.62 1.06 -29.23
CA ALA A 142 -23.73 -0.14 -30.06
C ALA A 142 -24.73 0.01 -31.22
N GLU A 143 -25.74 0.88 -31.06
CA GLU A 143 -26.71 1.20 -32.11
C GLU A 143 -26.09 2.04 -33.23
N ASP A 144 -25.14 2.92 -32.88
CA ASP A 144 -24.45 3.82 -33.82
C ASP A 144 -23.17 3.22 -34.43
N ASP A 145 -22.33 2.57 -33.62
CA ASP A 145 -21.04 1.99 -34.00
C ASP A 145 -20.72 0.73 -33.18
N GLN A 146 -21.03 -0.42 -33.78
CA GLN A 146 -20.77 -1.73 -33.17
C GLN A 146 -19.26 -2.02 -32.99
N ASN A 147 -18.40 -1.48 -33.85
CA ASN A 147 -16.95 -1.72 -33.74
C ASN A 147 -16.34 -0.93 -32.58
N LEU A 148 -16.78 0.33 -32.43
CA LEU A 148 -16.43 1.14 -31.27
C LEU A 148 -16.89 0.45 -29.98
N LYS A 149 -18.12 -0.06 -29.94
CA LYS A 149 -18.64 -0.82 -28.79
C LYS A 149 -17.75 -2.01 -28.43
N LEU A 150 -17.38 -2.85 -29.40
CA LEU A 150 -16.53 -4.01 -29.17
C LEU A 150 -15.15 -3.60 -28.64
N THR A 151 -14.60 -2.50 -29.16
CA THR A 151 -13.31 -1.96 -28.69
C THR A 151 -13.41 -1.47 -27.24
N LEU A 152 -14.46 -0.73 -26.90
CA LEU A 152 -14.69 -0.23 -25.54
C LEU A 152 -14.92 -1.39 -24.56
N ASP A 153 -15.65 -2.43 -24.98
CA ASP A 153 -15.83 -3.62 -24.17
C ASP A 153 -14.51 -4.33 -23.89
N GLY A 154 -13.69 -4.58 -24.92
CA GLY A 154 -12.38 -5.21 -24.72
C GLY A 154 -11.52 -4.41 -23.75
N TRP A 155 -11.47 -3.09 -23.90
CA TRP A 155 -10.73 -2.22 -23.00
C TRP A 155 -11.26 -2.26 -21.56
N LEU A 156 -12.58 -2.23 -21.36
CA LEU A 156 -13.19 -2.31 -20.03
C LEU A 156 -12.90 -3.65 -19.34
N ASP A 157 -12.83 -4.76 -20.09
CA ASP A 157 -12.46 -6.07 -19.55
C ASP A 157 -10.99 -6.11 -19.13
N GLU A 158 -10.08 -5.57 -19.95
CA GLU A 158 -8.68 -5.44 -19.59
C GLU A 158 -8.50 -4.54 -18.36
N ALA A 159 -9.22 -3.41 -18.30
CA ALA A 159 -9.16 -2.47 -17.19
C ALA A 159 -9.65 -3.11 -15.87
N ALA A 160 -10.73 -3.89 -15.93
CA ALA A 160 -11.21 -4.66 -14.78
C ALA A 160 -10.15 -5.68 -14.31
N GLY A 161 -9.49 -6.37 -15.25
CA GLY A 161 -8.38 -7.27 -14.95
C GLY A 161 -7.19 -6.55 -14.30
N ALA A 162 -6.86 -5.35 -14.75
CA ALA A 162 -5.80 -4.52 -14.15
C ALA A 162 -6.16 -4.03 -12.74
N LEU A 163 -7.39 -3.55 -12.51
CA LEU A 163 -7.85 -3.20 -11.17
C LEU A 163 -7.75 -4.39 -10.21
N GLU A 164 -8.20 -5.57 -10.63
CA GLU A 164 -8.10 -6.80 -9.84
C GLU A 164 -6.64 -7.19 -9.56
N GLY A 165 -5.77 -7.07 -10.56
CA GLY A 165 -4.33 -7.28 -10.44
C GLY A 165 -3.69 -6.35 -9.40
N ILE A 166 -4.00 -5.06 -9.48
CA ILE A 166 -3.52 -4.04 -8.55
C ILE A 166 -4.14 -4.25 -7.16
N ARG A 167 -5.39 -4.70 -7.02
CA ARG A 167 -6.02 -4.95 -5.70
C ARG A 167 -5.44 -6.17 -5.00
N HIS A 168 -5.28 -7.27 -5.72
CA HIS A 168 -5.02 -8.58 -5.12
C HIS A 168 -3.58 -9.06 -5.26
N SER A 169 -2.64 -8.18 -5.65
CA SER A 169 -1.24 -8.54 -5.85
C SER A 169 -1.03 -9.68 -6.85
N LYS A 170 -1.92 -9.77 -7.84
CA LYS A 170 -1.82 -10.76 -8.93
C LYS A 170 -1.00 -10.18 -10.08
N LEU A 171 -0.87 -10.95 -11.15
CA LEU A 171 -0.36 -10.43 -12.42
C LEU A 171 -1.17 -9.18 -12.81
N ILE A 172 -0.47 -8.06 -13.01
CA ILE A 172 -1.07 -6.80 -13.47
C ILE A 172 -0.89 -6.77 -15.00
N PRO A 173 -1.98 -6.91 -15.79
CA PRO A 173 -1.94 -6.79 -17.25
C PRO A 173 -1.28 -5.49 -17.69
N ASP A 174 -0.57 -5.53 -18.80
CA ASP A 174 -0.08 -4.33 -19.47
C ASP A 174 -1.24 -3.71 -20.26
N LEU A 175 -1.71 -2.55 -19.82
CA LEU A 175 -2.89 -1.92 -20.38
C LEU A 175 -2.50 -0.87 -21.42
N ARG A 176 -3.08 -0.99 -22.61
CA ARG A 176 -2.93 0.03 -23.65
C ARG A 176 -3.86 1.19 -23.39
N ALA A 177 -3.47 2.35 -23.93
CA ALA A 177 -4.23 3.56 -23.79
C ALA A 177 -5.65 3.44 -24.36
N LEU A 178 -6.57 4.18 -23.75
CA LEU A 178 -7.94 4.32 -24.20
C LEU A 178 -8.05 4.60 -25.71
N PRO A 179 -9.08 4.04 -26.39
CA PRO A 179 -9.32 4.32 -27.81
C PRO A 179 -9.48 5.82 -28.07
N ARG A 180 -8.71 6.38 -29.01
CA ARG A 180 -8.74 7.82 -29.35
C ARG A 180 -10.06 8.29 -29.94
N SER A 181 -10.87 7.39 -30.52
CA SER A 181 -12.18 7.67 -31.11
C SER A 181 -13.31 7.82 -30.08
N PHE A 182 -12.99 7.72 -28.79
CA PHE A 182 -13.96 7.71 -27.71
C PHE A 182 -14.56 9.09 -27.37
N THR A 183 -14.06 10.19 -27.94
CA THR A 183 -14.68 11.51 -27.77
C THR A 183 -15.99 11.57 -28.57
N TYR A 184 -17.13 11.47 -27.90
CA TYR A 184 -18.45 11.63 -28.52
C TYR A 184 -19.10 12.91 -27.97
N ARG A 185 -19.42 13.86 -28.85
CA ARG A 185 -20.09 15.12 -28.49
C ARG A 185 -21.55 14.92 -28.11
#